data_AF-A0A7V2INP7-F1
#
_entry.id   AF-A0A7V2INP7-F1
#
_cell.length_a   1.000
_cell.length_b   1.000
_cell.length_c   1.000
_cell.angle_alpha   90.00
_cell.angle_beta   90.00
_cell.angle_gamma   90.00
#
_symmetry.space_group_name_H-M   'P 1'
#
loop_
_entity.id
_entity.type
_entity.pdbx_description
1 polymer ?
#
loop_
_entity_poly.entity_id
_entity_poly.type
_entity_poly.pdbx_seq_one_letter_code
_entity_poly.pdbx_strand_id
1 'polypeptide(L)'
;MSKVIGYLSNNRAYMRYDVCLSQGYPMGSGVVEGACRHVVKDRMEGTGMRWCVAGAQAMLDLRAIHCNGDWKAFQQYRITTETQRLYPYRWQVRRLYRKTA
;
A
#
# COMPACT_ATOMS: atom_id res chain seq x y z
N MET A 1 -35.77 13.19 9.00
CA MET A 1 -34.83 14.31 8.74
C MET A 1 -33.94 14.67 9.93
N SER A 2 -34.40 14.60 11.19
CA SER A 2 -33.58 15.02 12.36
C SER A 2 -32.23 14.30 12.50
N LYS A 3 -32.16 12.99 12.19
CA LYS A 3 -30.92 12.19 12.28
C LYS A 3 -29.81 12.70 11.35
N VAL A 4 -30.16 13.09 10.12
CA VAL A 4 -29.21 13.61 9.13
C VAL A 4 -28.72 14.99 9.55
N ILE A 5 -29.64 15.87 9.99
CA ILE A 5 -29.31 17.21 10.46
C ILE A 5 -28.40 17.14 11.69
N GLY A 6 -28.68 16.25 12.64
CA GLY A 6 -27.84 16.03 13.82
C GLY A 6 -26.44 15.52 13.45
N TYR A 7 -26.35 14.53 12.56
CA TYR A 7 -25.06 14.02 12.08
C TYR A 7 -24.21 15.10 11.42
N LEU A 8 -24.79 15.88 10.49
CA LEU A 8 -24.08 16.96 9.81
C LEU A 8 -23.67 18.07 10.80
N SER A 9 -24.56 18.42 11.74
CA SER A 9 -24.25 19.44 12.75
C SER A 9 -23.07 19.02 13.63
N ASN A 10 -23.03 17.77 14.09
CA ASN A 10 -21.95 17.24 14.91
C ASN A 10 -20.60 17.18 14.15
N ASN A 11 -20.63 16.98 12.84
CA ASN A 11 -19.44 16.85 12.00
C ASN A 11 -19.05 18.15 11.27
N ARG A 12 -19.63 19.29 11.66
CA ARG A 12 -19.39 20.58 11.00
C ARG A 12 -17.91 20.99 10.97
N ALA A 13 -17.13 20.58 11.96
CA ALA A 13 -15.68 20.81 11.99
C ALA A 13 -14.92 20.18 10.81
N TYR A 14 -15.45 19.10 10.21
CA TYR A 14 -14.86 18.40 9.07
C TYR A 14 -15.37 18.90 7.71
N MET A 15 -16.33 19.83 7.70
CA MET A 15 -16.97 20.37 6.49
C MET A 15 -16.42 21.75 6.10
N ARG A 16 -15.10 21.96 6.26
CA ARG A 16 -14.40 23.22 5.89
C ARG A 16 -14.13 23.27 4.38
N TYR A 17 -15.20 23.17 3.60
CA TYR A 17 -15.13 23.11 2.14
C TYR A 17 -14.52 24.37 1.52
N ASP A 18 -14.75 25.53 2.13
CA ASP A 18 -14.13 26.81 1.79
C ASP A 18 -12.60 26.73 1.82
N VAL A 19 -12.06 26.15 2.90
CA VAL A 19 -10.63 25.98 3.07
C VAL A 19 -10.07 24.96 2.09
N CYS A 20 -10.73 23.82 1.95
CA CYS A 20 -10.33 22.78 1.01
C CYS A 20 -10.31 23.30 -0.44
N LEU A 21 -11.30 24.09 -0.85
CA LEU A 21 -11.35 24.73 -2.15
C LEU A 21 -10.20 25.73 -2.34
N SER A 22 -9.98 26.60 -1.35
CA SER A 22 -8.91 27.61 -1.43
C SER A 22 -7.51 27.00 -1.52
N GLN A 23 -7.32 25.82 -0.94
CA GLN A 23 -6.04 25.08 -0.94
C GLN A 23 -5.91 24.08 -2.08
N GLY A 24 -6.93 23.97 -2.94
CA GLY A 24 -6.94 23.04 -4.07
C GLY A 24 -7.02 21.56 -3.67
N TYR A 25 -7.54 21.27 -2.47
CA TYR A 25 -7.68 19.89 -2.01
C TYR A 25 -8.77 19.15 -2.79
N PRO A 26 -8.55 17.86 -3.11
CA PRO A 26 -9.56 17.04 -3.76
C PRO A 26 -10.75 16.87 -2.80
N MET A 27 -11.91 17.41 -3.19
CA MET A 27 -13.15 17.29 -2.41
C MET A 27 -14.02 16.11 -2.83
N GLY A 28 -13.69 15.47 -3.96
CA GLY A 28 -14.39 14.30 -4.47
C GLY A 28 -13.85 13.01 -3.84
N SER A 29 -14.75 12.12 -3.43
CA SER A 29 -14.38 10.79 -2.93
C SER A 29 -13.98 9.82 -4.04
N GLY A 30 -14.22 10.14 -5.32
CA GLY A 30 -14.06 9.20 -6.43
C GLY A 30 -12.67 8.58 -6.57
N VAL A 31 -11.60 9.34 -6.32
CA VAL A 31 -10.22 8.79 -6.36
C VAL A 31 -10.01 7.78 -5.22
N VAL A 32 -10.50 8.12 -4.03
CA VAL A 32 -10.41 7.26 -2.84
C VAL A 32 -11.28 6.02 -3.00
N GLU A 33 -12.51 6.17 -3.47
CA GLU A 33 -13.42 5.07 -3.76
C GLU A 33 -12.89 4.15 -4.87
N GLY A 34 -12.28 4.74 -5.91
CA GLY A 34 -11.61 4.01 -6.97
C GLY A 34 -10.44 3.17 -6.44
N ALA A 35 -9.62 3.74 -5.56
CA ALA A 35 -8.55 3.01 -4.89
C ALA A 35 -9.09 1.89 -3.99
N CYS A 36 -10.11 2.14 -3.17
CA CYS A 36 -10.76 1.11 -2.35
C CYS A 36 -11.32 -0.04 -3.20
N ARG A 37 -11.93 0.28 -4.35
CA ARG A 37 -12.42 -0.75 -5.27
C ARG A 37 -11.27 -1.55 -5.88
N HIS A 38 -10.29 -0.88 -6.47
CA HIS A 38 -9.27 -1.54 -7.29
C HIS A 38 -8.16 -2.23 -6.49
N VAL A 39 -7.76 -1.63 -5.36
CA VAL A 39 -6.71 -2.16 -4.49
C VAL A 39 -7.28 -3.18 -3.53
N VAL A 40 -8.41 -2.88 -2.89
CA VAL A 40 -8.98 -3.73 -1.83
C VAL A 40 -10.00 -4.71 -2.41
N LYS A 41 -11.13 -4.25 -2.94
CA LYS A 41 -12.25 -5.14 -3.30
C LYS A 41 -11.86 -6.19 -4.34
N ASP A 42 -11.26 -5.76 -5.45
CA ASP A 42 -10.87 -6.65 -6.55
C ASP A 42 -9.96 -7.80 -6.08
N ARG A 43 -9.16 -7.58 -5.02
CA ARG A 43 -8.25 -8.59 -4.49
C ARG A 43 -8.82 -9.39 -3.33
N MET A 44 -9.62 -8.76 -2.46
CA MET A 44 -10.01 -9.32 -1.18
C MET A 44 -11.35 -10.05 -1.23
N GLU A 45 -12.27 -9.65 -2.11
CA GLU A 45 -13.63 -10.20 -2.24
C GLU A 45 -13.72 -11.33 -3.29
N GLY A 46 -12.59 -11.92 -3.68
CA GLY A 46 -12.59 -13.08 -4.58
C GLY A 46 -13.17 -14.34 -3.94
N THR A 47 -13.83 -15.17 -4.75
CA THR A 47 -14.47 -16.41 -4.29
C THR A 47 -13.49 -17.32 -3.55
N GLY A 48 -13.92 -17.80 -2.37
CA GLY A 48 -13.13 -18.73 -1.56
C GLY A 48 -11.98 -18.10 -0.77
N MET A 49 -11.78 -16.78 -0.85
CA MET A 49 -10.73 -16.11 -0.11
C MET A 49 -11.09 -15.97 1.37
N ARG A 50 -10.12 -16.25 2.23
CA ARG A 50 -10.23 -16.08 3.68
C ARG A 50 -8.98 -15.36 4.16
N TRP A 51 -9.19 -14.37 5.01
CA TRP A 51 -8.12 -13.50 5.46
C TRP A 51 -8.13 -13.37 6.97
N CYS A 52 -6.97 -13.54 7.59
CA CYS A 52 -6.71 -12.90 8.88
C CYS A 52 -6.25 -11.46 8.63
N VAL A 53 -6.42 -10.57 9.62
CA VAL A 53 -6.05 -9.15 9.49
C VAL A 53 -4.58 -8.98 9.05
N ALA A 54 -3.66 -9.74 9.64
CA ALA A 54 -2.24 -9.68 9.27
C ALA A 54 -2.00 -10.14 7.82
N GLY A 55 -2.67 -11.20 7.37
CA GLY A 55 -2.55 -11.70 6.00
C GLY A 55 -3.17 -10.76 4.97
N ALA A 56 -4.31 -10.14 5.32
CA ALA A 56 -4.94 -9.10 4.52
C ALA A 56 -3.98 -7.93 4.30
N GLN A 57 -3.39 -7.41 5.38
CA GLN A 57 -2.46 -6.28 5.29
C GLN A 57 -1.26 -6.60 4.40
N ALA A 58 -0.59 -7.73 4.64
CA ALA A 58 0.57 -8.13 3.84
C ALA A 58 0.24 -8.27 2.34
N MET A 59 -0.97 -8.75 2.01
CA MET A 59 -1.42 -8.83 0.62
C MET A 59 -1.77 -7.47 0.02
N LEU A 60 -2.38 -6.57 0.79
CA LEU A 60 -2.69 -5.22 0.34
C LEU A 60 -1.41 -4.41 0.08
N ASP A 61 -0.38 -4.58 0.90
CA ASP A 61 0.93 -3.93 0.69
C ASP A 61 1.54 -4.38 -0.65
N LEU A 62 1.55 -5.69 -0.93
CA LEU A 62 2.01 -6.22 -2.22
C LEU A 62 1.14 -5.74 -3.39
N ARG A 63 -0.17 -5.63 -3.18
CA ARG A 63 -1.12 -5.14 -4.20
C ARG A 63 -0.88 -3.66 -4.51
N ALA A 64 -0.59 -2.83 -3.52
CA ALA A 64 -0.26 -1.43 -3.72
C ALA A 64 1.00 -1.28 -4.59
N ILE A 65 2.06 -2.04 -4.29
CA ILE A 65 3.29 -2.07 -5.09
C ILE A 65 2.99 -2.49 -6.55
N HIS A 66 2.14 -3.49 -6.73
CA HIS A 66 1.74 -3.93 -8.06
C HIS A 66 0.93 -2.86 -8.82
N CYS A 67 -0.07 -2.25 -8.18
CA CYS A 67 -0.90 -1.21 -8.80
C CYS A 67 -0.10 0.05 -9.16
N ASN A 68 0.94 0.37 -8.39
CA ASN A 68 1.84 1.49 -8.68
C ASN A 68 2.86 1.18 -9.79
N GLY A 69 3.01 -0.08 -10.21
CA GLY A 69 4.01 -0.49 -11.20
C GLY A 69 5.42 -0.71 -10.63
N ASP A 70 5.58 -0.65 -9.31
CA ASP A 70 6.88 -0.71 -8.61
C ASP A 70 7.39 -2.13 -8.37
N TRP A 71 6.74 -3.14 -8.96
CA TRP A 71 7.03 -4.55 -8.71
C TRP A 71 8.50 -4.92 -8.90
N LYS A 72 9.12 -4.46 -10.00
CA LYS A 72 10.53 -4.75 -10.30
C LYS A 72 11.46 -4.15 -9.27
N ALA A 73 11.24 -2.88 -8.91
CA ALA A 73 12.05 -2.17 -7.92
C ALA A 73 11.96 -2.84 -6.54
N PHE A 74 10.76 -3.19 -6.12
CA PHE A 74 10.52 -3.90 -4.86
C PHE A 74 11.21 -5.28 -4.83
N GLN A 75 11.08 -6.07 -5.90
CA GLN A 75 11.72 -7.38 -5.96
C GLN A 75 13.25 -7.26 -5.91
N GLN A 76 13.83 -6.30 -6.62
CA GLN A 76 15.28 -6.05 -6.59
C GLN A 76 15.76 -5.66 -5.18
N TYR A 77 15.02 -4.77 -4.52
CA TYR A 77 15.29 -4.39 -3.14
C TYR A 77 15.21 -5.58 -2.18
N ARG A 78 14.14 -6.38 -2.26
CA ARG A 78 13.92 -7.58 -1.44
C ARG A 78 15.05 -8.59 -1.63
N ILE A 79 15.39 -8.93 -2.88
CA ILE A 79 16.46 -9.88 -3.20
C ILE A 79 17.79 -9.39 -2.61
N THR A 80 18.10 -8.10 -2.76
CA THR A 80 19.35 -7.52 -2.27
C THR A 80 19.43 -7.58 -0.75
N THR A 81 18.35 -7.20 -0.07
CA THR A 81 18.24 -7.19 1.40
C THR A 81 18.35 -8.61 1.96
N GLU A 82 17.57 -9.56 1.43
CA GLU A 82 17.60 -10.95 1.89
C GLU A 82 18.94 -11.61 1.57
N THR A 83 19.56 -11.29 0.42
CA THR A 83 20.91 -11.75 0.09
C THR A 83 21.93 -11.32 1.14
N GLN A 84 21.90 -10.05 1.56
CA GLN A 84 22.82 -9.53 2.57
C GLN A 84 22.59 -10.19 3.92
N ARG A 85 21.32 -10.39 4.30
CA ARG A 85 20.93 -11.05 5.55
C ARG A 85 21.34 -12.52 5.60
N LEU A 86 21.06 -13.28 4.55
CA LEU A 86 21.33 -14.73 4.48
C LEU A 86 22.81 -15.03 4.23
N TYR A 87 23.51 -14.18 3.46
CA TYR A 87 24.89 -14.40 3.06
C TYR A 87 25.79 -13.18 3.38
N PRO A 88 25.99 -12.84 4.66
CA PRO A 88 26.77 -11.66 5.05
C PRO A 88 28.23 -11.71 4.57
N TYR A 89 28.81 -12.91 4.49
CA TYR A 89 30.19 -13.13 4.04
C TYR A 89 30.32 -13.39 2.53
N ARG A 90 29.25 -13.21 1.74
CA ARG A 90 29.22 -13.50 0.29
C ARG A 90 30.37 -12.81 -0.46
N TRP A 91 30.74 -11.61 -0.04
CA TRP A 91 31.83 -10.85 -0.64
C TRP A 91 33.21 -11.48 -0.38
N GLN A 92 33.45 -12.03 0.82
CA GLN A 92 34.69 -12.72 1.17
C GLN A 92 34.82 -14.02 0.38
N VAL A 93 33.74 -14.81 0.31
CA VAL A 93 33.70 -16.05 -0.48
C VAL A 93 33.96 -15.77 -1.96
N ARG A 94 33.29 -14.75 -2.54
CA ARG A 94 33.54 -14.34 -3.93
C ARG A 94 34.98 -13.88 -4.17
N ARG A 95 35.61 -13.23 -3.20
CA ARG A 95 37.01 -12.78 -3.28
C ARG A 95 37.98 -13.96 -3.24
N LEU A 96 37.71 -14.97 -2.40
CA LEU A 96 38.52 -16.20 -2.33
C LEU A 96 38.46 -16.98 -3.63
N TYR A 97 37.27 -17.22 -4.17
CA TYR A 97 37.10 -17.95 -5.44
C TYR A 97 37.75 -17.26 -6.65
N ARG A 98 37.79 -15.92 -6.67
CA ARG A 98 38.47 -15.15 -7.75
C ARG A 98 39.99 -15.24 -7.72
N LYS A 99 40.61 -15.65 -6.61
CA LYS A 99 42.08 -15.77 -6.50
C LYS A 99 42.60 -17.16 -6.89
N THR A 100 41.71 -18.15 -6.94
CA THR A 100 42.05 -19.55 -7.23
C THR A 100 41.80 -19.93 -8.69
N ALA A 101 41.24 -19.02 -9.49
CA ALA A 101 41.05 -19.12 -10.94
C ALA A 101 42.03 -18.17 -11.64
#